data_AF-A0A956UAX4-F1
#
_entry.id   AF-A0A956UAX4-F1
#
_cell.length_a   1.000
_cell.length_b   1.000
_cell.length_c   1.000
_cell.angle_alpha   90.00
_cell.angle_beta   90.00
_cell.angle_gamma   90.00
#
_symmetry.space_group_name_H-M   'P 1'
#
loop_
_entity.id
_entity.type
_entity.pdbx_description
1 polymer ?
#
loop_
_entity_poly.entity_id
_entity_poly.type
_entity_poly.pdbx_seq_one_letter_code
_entity_poly.pdbx_strand_id
1 'polypeptide(L)'
;MRSYRDPRYYDDGEDDRSTASKRLYLNMLLCLGVIFLAIFGCQWIFSDISGVYSVNQGTFRSPVVLSLVRKPASMEGDLSLAGGDLLVLNNSDNTRDDQIHLVFTTPKKQKPLKELVVQVDGVYKDGKIDAVLTSGGQSVKLLLERDPSASLHKIMKAHLPF
;
A
#
# COMPACT_ATOMS: atom_id res chain seq x y z
N MET A 1 -44.14 -14.26 72.10
CA MET A 1 -44.92 -14.42 70.84
C MET A 1 -44.06 -13.95 69.68
N ARG A 2 -44.15 -14.65 68.55
CA ARG A 2 -43.16 -14.75 67.47
C ARG A 2 -42.79 -13.40 66.83
N SER A 3 -41.48 -13.13 66.75
CA SER A 3 -40.89 -12.14 65.85
C SER A 3 -41.03 -12.65 64.41
N TYR A 4 -41.80 -11.93 63.59
CA TYR A 4 -41.99 -12.22 62.18
C TYR A 4 -40.79 -11.65 61.43
N ARG A 5 -39.82 -12.50 61.07
CA ARG A 5 -38.73 -12.14 60.16
C ARG A 5 -39.29 -12.19 58.74
N ASP A 6 -39.48 -11.03 58.13
CA ASP A 6 -39.84 -10.90 56.72
C ASP A 6 -38.61 -11.28 55.87
N PRO A 7 -38.66 -12.31 55.01
CA PRO A 7 -37.50 -12.79 54.25
C PRO A 7 -37.43 -12.17 52.84
N ARG A 8 -37.97 -10.96 52.65
CA ARG A 8 -37.98 -10.30 51.33
C ARG A 8 -37.03 -9.12 51.29
N TYR A 9 -35.74 -9.43 51.30
CA TYR A 9 -34.71 -8.61 50.68
C TYR A 9 -34.01 -9.52 49.67
N TYR A 10 -34.58 -9.60 48.47
CA TYR A 10 -33.86 -10.16 47.32
C TYR A 10 -32.86 -9.10 46.87
N ASP A 11 -31.59 -9.46 46.94
CA ASP A 11 -30.47 -8.74 46.39
C ASP A 11 -30.42 -8.96 44.87
N ASP A 12 -31.40 -8.41 44.15
CA ASP A 12 -31.52 -8.51 42.68
C ASP A 12 -30.65 -7.45 41.95
N GLY A 13 -29.79 -6.72 42.68
CA GLY A 13 -29.02 -5.60 42.13
C GLY A 13 -27.66 -5.95 41.52
N GLU A 14 -27.09 -7.11 41.87
CA GLU A 14 -25.75 -7.50 41.41
C GLU A 14 -25.75 -8.20 40.05
N ASP A 15 -26.77 -9.00 39.74
CA ASP A 15 -26.83 -9.80 38.50
C ASP A 15 -27.04 -8.93 37.24
N ASP A 16 -27.86 -7.88 37.34
CA ASP A 16 -28.12 -6.94 36.24
C ASP A 16 -26.90 -6.06 35.93
N ARG A 17 -26.14 -5.65 36.95
CA ARG A 17 -24.88 -4.92 36.77
C ARG A 17 -23.80 -5.80 36.15
N SER A 18 -23.76 -7.08 36.52
CA SER A 18 -22.80 -8.03 35.97
C SER A 18 -23.08 -8.32 34.49
N THR A 19 -24.35 -8.48 34.10
CA THR A 19 -24.74 -8.70 32.70
C THR A 19 -24.57 -7.45 31.84
N ALA A 20 -24.90 -6.26 32.36
CA ALA A 20 -24.63 -5.00 31.67
C ALA A 20 -23.12 -4.78 31.43
N SER A 21 -22.29 -5.07 32.44
CA SER A 21 -20.84 -4.97 32.33
C SER A 21 -20.26 -6.00 31.35
N LYS A 22 -20.73 -7.26 31.39
CA LYS A 22 -20.33 -8.31 30.44
C LYS A 22 -20.66 -7.93 28.98
N ARG A 23 -21.83 -7.32 28.74
CA ARG A 23 -22.22 -6.82 27.40
C ARG A 23 -21.31 -5.66 26.95
N LEU A 24 -20.92 -4.78 27.86
CA LEU A 24 -20.00 -3.68 27.58
C LEU A 24 -18.60 -4.20 27.19
N TYR A 25 -18.06 -5.16 27.95
CA TYR A 25 -16.77 -5.79 27.61
C TYR A 25 -16.84 -6.54 26.28
N LEU A 26 -17.94 -7.23 25.99
CA LEU A 26 -18.12 -7.94 24.72
C LEU A 26 -18.17 -6.97 23.52
N ASN A 27 -18.88 -5.84 23.64
CA ASN A 27 -18.88 -4.79 22.63
C ASN A 27 -17.50 -4.16 22.43
N MET A 28 -16.78 -3.92 23.53
CA MET A 28 -15.42 -3.37 23.47
C MET A 28 -14.45 -4.34 22.78
N LEU A 29 -14.55 -5.64 23.07
CA LEU A 29 -13.74 -6.69 22.45
C LEU A 29 -14.08 -6.85 20.95
N LEU A 30 -15.35 -6.76 20.59
CA LEU A 30 -15.79 -6.77 19.19
C LEU A 30 -15.26 -5.55 18.43
N CYS A 31 -15.36 -4.35 19.01
CA CYS A 31 -14.76 -3.14 18.44
C CYS A 31 -13.25 -3.28 18.25
N LEU A 32 -12.53 -3.77 19.26
CA LEU A 32 -11.10 -4.03 19.15
C LEU A 32 -10.78 -5.04 18.06
N GLY A 33 -11.56 -6.13 17.95
CA GLY A 33 -11.42 -7.12 16.89
C GLY A 33 -11.57 -6.52 15.49
N VAL A 34 -12.56 -5.66 15.29
CA VAL A 34 -12.75 -4.93 14.01
C VAL A 34 -11.58 -4.01 13.73
N ILE A 35 -11.07 -3.28 14.72
CA ILE A 35 -9.90 -2.40 14.57
C ILE A 35 -8.67 -3.21 14.17
N PHE A 36 -8.40 -4.34 14.83
CA PHE A 36 -7.27 -5.19 14.46
C PHE A 36 -7.40 -5.72 13.05
N LEU A 37 -8.59 -6.19 12.65
CA LEU A 37 -8.83 -6.68 11.29
C LEU A 37 -8.62 -5.58 10.24
N ALA A 38 -9.05 -4.35 10.53
CA ALA A 38 -8.79 -3.20 9.69
C ALA A 38 -7.28 -2.87 9.58
N ILE A 39 -6.55 -2.92 10.70
CA ILE A 39 -5.09 -2.70 10.71
C ILE A 39 -4.36 -3.75 9.88
N PHE A 40 -4.71 -5.03 10.06
CA PHE A 40 -4.13 -6.13 9.28
C PHE A 40 -4.44 -6.00 7.79
N GLY A 41 -5.68 -5.64 7.43
CA GLY A 41 -6.06 -5.39 6.04
C GLY A 41 -5.26 -4.24 5.42
N CYS A 42 -5.11 -3.14 6.14
CA CYS A 42 -4.26 -2.03 5.71
C CYS A 42 -2.80 -2.46 5.55
N GLN A 43 -2.22 -3.15 6.54
CA GLN A 43 -0.84 -3.64 6.45
C GLN A 43 -0.63 -4.55 5.26
N TRP A 44 -1.59 -5.43 4.95
CA TRP A 44 -1.50 -6.32 3.80
C TRP A 44 -1.47 -5.52 2.48
N ILE A 45 -2.34 -4.52 2.33
CA ILE A 45 -2.36 -3.62 1.15
C ILE A 45 -1.06 -2.79 1.06
N PHE A 46 -0.50 -2.36 2.20
CA PHE A 46 0.75 -1.61 2.23
C PHE A 46 2.00 -2.48 2.09
N SER A 47 1.91 -3.79 2.36
CA SER A 47 3.03 -4.72 2.13
C SER A 47 3.23 -5.05 0.65
N ASP A 48 2.20 -4.83 -0.18
CA ASP A 48 2.34 -5.01 -1.62
C ASP A 48 3.18 -3.89 -2.25
N ILE A 49 3.98 -4.29 -3.25
CA ILE A 49 4.84 -3.40 -4.04
C ILE A 49 4.02 -2.40 -4.88
N SER A 50 2.73 -2.66 -5.07
CA SER A 50 1.79 -1.78 -5.76
C SER A 50 1.73 -0.40 -5.10
N GLY A 51 1.94 0.65 -5.88
CA GLY A 51 1.91 2.01 -5.37
C GLY A 51 2.43 3.04 -6.34
N VAL A 52 2.46 4.27 -5.87
CA VAL A 52 3.11 5.40 -6.52
C VAL A 52 4.30 5.77 -5.67
N TYR A 53 5.46 5.76 -6.30
CA TYR A 53 6.73 6.13 -5.71
C TYR A 53 7.24 7.36 -6.43
N SER A 54 7.80 8.30 -5.68
CA SER A 54 8.37 9.50 -6.26
C SER A 54 9.68 9.86 -5.59
N VAL A 55 10.52 10.57 -6.33
CA VAL A 55 11.72 11.19 -5.78
C VAL A 55 11.77 12.65 -6.21
N ASN A 56 11.88 13.52 -5.21
CA ASN A 56 12.08 14.96 -5.34
C ASN A 56 13.50 15.35 -4.90
N GLN A 57 14.51 14.51 -5.21
CA GLN A 57 15.89 14.84 -4.89
C GLN A 57 16.48 15.72 -6.00
N GLY A 58 17.15 16.80 -5.60
CA GLY A 58 17.65 17.88 -6.46
C GLY A 58 18.69 17.49 -7.53
N THR A 59 19.02 16.20 -7.66
CA THR A 59 19.77 15.65 -8.80
C THR A 59 18.97 15.73 -10.10
N PHE A 60 17.65 15.66 -10.03
CA PHE A 60 16.75 15.84 -11.17
C PHE A 60 16.02 17.17 -11.07
N ARG A 61 15.97 17.94 -12.17
CA ARG A 61 15.21 19.21 -12.24
C ARG A 61 13.69 19.02 -12.12
N SER A 62 13.20 17.79 -12.30
CA SER A 62 11.79 17.44 -12.23
C SER A 62 11.61 16.12 -11.47
N PRO A 63 10.44 15.90 -10.82
CA PRO A 63 10.15 14.66 -10.11
C PRO A 63 10.21 13.45 -11.03
N VAL A 64 10.87 12.38 -10.59
CA VAL A 64 10.71 11.06 -11.17
C VAL A 64 9.58 10.37 -10.44
N VAL A 65 8.55 9.94 -11.17
CA VAL A 65 7.38 9.27 -10.61
C VAL A 65 7.31 7.87 -11.20
N LEU A 66 7.49 6.88 -10.35
CA LEU A 66 7.30 5.47 -10.66
C LEU A 66 5.94 5.05 -10.13
N SER A 67 5.15 4.38 -10.96
CA SER A 67 3.91 3.80 -10.50
C SER A 67 3.82 2.36 -10.91
N LEU A 68 3.42 1.52 -9.95
CA LEU A 68 3.39 0.07 -10.09
C LEU A 68 2.03 -0.44 -9.60
N VAL A 69 1.48 -1.41 -10.33
CA VAL A 69 0.27 -2.12 -9.97
C VAL A 69 0.52 -3.61 -10.26
N ARG A 70 0.55 -4.42 -9.20
CA ARG A 70 0.62 -5.87 -9.30
C ARG A 70 -0.77 -6.41 -9.63
N LYS A 71 -0.89 -7.15 -10.73
CA LYS A 71 -2.05 -7.99 -11.07
C LYS A 71 -1.67 -9.47 -10.88
N PRO A 72 -2.65 -10.39 -10.79
CA PRO A 72 -2.38 -11.80 -10.48
C PRO A 72 -1.42 -12.50 -11.45
N ALA A 73 -1.36 -12.07 -12.71
CA ALA A 73 -0.54 -12.69 -13.76
C ALA A 73 0.43 -11.73 -14.45
N SER A 74 0.45 -10.45 -14.06
CA SER A 74 1.27 -9.42 -14.68
C SER A 74 1.53 -8.27 -13.73
N MET A 75 2.60 -7.52 -13.98
CA MET A 75 2.82 -6.23 -13.34
C MET A 75 2.61 -5.14 -14.37
N GLU A 76 1.83 -4.13 -14.01
CA GLU A 76 1.68 -2.92 -14.82
C GLU A 76 2.42 -1.79 -14.13
N GLY A 77 3.04 -0.92 -14.92
CA GLY A 77 3.72 0.21 -14.37
C GLY A 77 4.01 1.29 -15.38
N ASP A 78 4.07 2.51 -14.86
CA ASP A 78 4.38 3.72 -15.62
C ASP A 78 5.56 4.39 -14.92
N LEU A 79 6.58 4.77 -15.68
CA LEU A 79 7.70 5.59 -15.20
C LEU A 79 7.65 6.93 -15.93
N SER A 80 7.45 8.00 -15.16
CA SER A 80 7.54 9.37 -15.64
C SER A 80 8.91 9.94 -15.28
N LEU A 81 9.70 10.29 -16.30
CA LEU A 81 11.02 10.87 -16.11
C LEU A 81 11.00 12.41 -16.19
N ALA A 82 12.04 13.00 -15.61
CA ALA A 82 12.32 14.43 -15.68
C ALA A 82 12.53 14.88 -17.14
N GLY A 83 11.46 15.31 -17.80
CA GLY A 83 11.45 15.60 -19.23
C GLY A 83 10.07 15.44 -19.89
N GLY A 84 9.12 14.79 -19.21
CA GLY A 84 7.76 14.58 -19.73
C GLY A 84 7.58 13.25 -20.48
N ASP A 85 8.62 12.44 -20.56
CA ASP A 85 8.57 11.12 -21.16
C ASP A 85 7.88 10.14 -20.20
N LEU A 86 6.73 9.62 -20.64
CA LEU A 86 6.00 8.57 -19.95
C LEU A 86 6.38 7.23 -20.57
N LEU A 87 7.04 6.39 -19.78
CA LEU A 87 7.48 5.06 -20.18
C LEU A 87 6.57 4.02 -19.57
N VAL A 88 6.24 2.99 -20.33
CA VAL A 88 5.37 1.89 -19.89
C VAL A 88 6.24 0.66 -19.64
N LEU A 89 5.91 -0.07 -18.57
CA LEU A 89 6.55 -1.31 -18.21
C LEU A 89 6.33 -2.35 -19.32
N ASN A 90 7.43 -2.81 -19.92
CA ASN A 90 7.41 -3.82 -20.99
C ASN A 90 7.76 -5.21 -20.46
N ASN A 91 8.63 -5.28 -19.45
CA ASN A 91 9.02 -6.54 -18.84
C ASN A 91 9.28 -6.40 -17.33
N SER A 92 8.84 -7.40 -16.57
CA SER A 92 9.00 -7.56 -15.11
C SER A 92 9.49 -8.97 -14.73
N ASP A 93 10.16 -9.67 -15.66
CA ASP A 93 10.48 -11.10 -15.64
C ASP A 93 11.17 -11.63 -14.36
N ASN A 94 11.66 -10.77 -13.46
CA ASN A 94 12.31 -11.19 -12.21
C ASN A 94 12.03 -10.27 -11.02
N THR A 95 10.80 -9.80 -10.83
CA THR A 95 10.42 -9.14 -9.58
C THR A 95 10.23 -10.20 -8.48
N ARG A 96 11.28 -10.49 -7.70
CA ARG A 96 11.12 -11.18 -6.40
C ARG A 96 10.65 -10.14 -5.39
N ASP A 97 9.93 -10.55 -4.35
CA ASP A 97 9.27 -9.61 -3.43
C ASP A 97 10.20 -8.52 -2.84
N ASP A 98 11.52 -8.78 -2.79
CA ASP A 98 12.54 -7.82 -2.34
C ASP A 98 13.41 -7.23 -3.47
N GLN A 99 13.53 -7.88 -4.63
CA GLN A 99 14.39 -7.44 -5.75
C GLN A 99 13.57 -7.13 -6.99
N ILE A 100 13.71 -5.91 -7.47
CA ILE A 100 12.92 -5.37 -8.55
C ILE A 100 13.79 -5.16 -9.78
N HIS A 101 13.42 -5.80 -10.88
CA HIS A 101 14.03 -5.62 -12.20
C HIS A 101 12.93 -5.21 -13.18
N LEU A 102 12.85 -3.92 -13.48
CA LEU A 102 11.79 -3.36 -14.33
C LEU A 102 12.40 -2.73 -15.58
N VAL A 103 11.89 -3.12 -16.73
CA VAL A 103 12.30 -2.54 -18.01
C VAL A 103 11.16 -1.70 -18.57
N PHE A 104 11.37 -0.39 -18.64
CA PHE A 104 10.43 0.56 -19.18
C PHE A 104 10.82 0.96 -20.60
N THR A 105 9.82 1.06 -21.46
CA THR A 105 9.99 1.48 -22.86
C THR A 105 8.95 2.52 -23.22
N THR A 106 9.29 3.41 -24.15
CA THR A 106 8.32 4.35 -24.69
C THR A 106 7.14 3.61 -25.35
N PRO A 107 5.88 3.98 -25.05
CA PRO A 107 4.72 3.29 -25.60
C PRO A 107 4.61 3.50 -27.10
N LYS A 108 4.43 2.41 -27.86
CA LYS A 108 4.26 2.42 -29.34
C LYS A 108 3.14 3.34 -29.87
N LYS A 109 2.20 3.75 -29.01
CA LYS A 109 1.08 4.65 -29.36
C LYS A 109 1.50 6.11 -29.49
N GLN A 110 2.55 6.54 -28.80
CA GLN A 110 3.20 7.80 -29.11
C GLN A 110 4.27 7.49 -30.15
N LYS A 111 4.45 8.38 -31.14
CA LYS A 111 5.63 8.36 -32.01
C LYS A 111 6.69 9.25 -31.36
N PRO A 112 7.44 8.80 -30.34
CA PRO A 112 8.56 9.57 -29.87
C PRO A 112 9.65 9.56 -30.95
N LEU A 113 10.42 10.65 -30.99
CA LEU A 113 11.56 10.81 -31.90
C LEU A 113 12.73 9.86 -31.56
N LYS A 114 12.69 9.16 -30.42
CA LYS A 114 13.74 8.28 -29.91
C LYS A 114 13.13 7.21 -29.00
N GLU A 115 13.39 5.95 -29.29
CA GLU A 115 13.04 4.85 -28.39
C GLU A 115 13.92 4.94 -27.14
N LEU A 116 13.31 5.28 -26.00
CA LEU A 116 14.00 5.34 -24.72
C LEU A 116 13.71 4.05 -23.96
N VAL A 117 14.76 3.28 -23.69
CA VAL A 117 14.71 2.09 -22.84
C VAL A 117 15.39 2.44 -21.52
N VAL A 118 14.65 2.26 -20.42
CA VAL A 118 15.13 2.58 -19.07
C VAL A 118 14.96 1.36 -18.21
N GLN A 119 16.07 0.91 -17.64
CA GLN A 119 16.09 -0.19 -16.69
C GLN A 119 16.10 0.37 -15.28
N VAL A 120 15.26 -0.18 -14.41
CA VAL A 120 15.15 0.16 -12.99
C VAL A 120 15.46 -1.10 -12.22
N ASP A 121 16.67 -1.17 -11.69
CA ASP A 121 17.13 -2.28 -10.87
C ASP A 121 17.22 -1.83 -9.42
N GLY A 122 16.58 -2.53 -8.49
CA GLY A 122 16.54 -2.05 -7.11
C GLY A 122 16.07 -3.06 -6.10
N VAL A 123 16.10 -2.62 -4.84
CA VAL A 123 15.60 -3.39 -3.70
C VAL A 123 14.41 -2.66 -3.09
N TYR A 124 13.31 -3.37 -2.91
CA TYR A 124 12.15 -2.89 -2.17
C TYR A 124 12.36 -3.15 -0.69
N LYS A 125 12.21 -2.11 0.14
CA LYS A 125 12.23 -2.26 1.59
C LYS A 125 11.36 -1.20 2.25
N ASP A 126 10.39 -1.64 3.05
CA ASP A 126 9.56 -0.78 3.90
C ASP A 126 8.91 0.42 3.18
N GLY A 127 8.38 0.21 1.97
CA GLY A 127 7.76 1.28 1.19
C GLY A 127 8.75 2.26 0.54
N LYS A 128 10.04 1.91 0.50
CA LYS A 128 11.07 2.61 -0.28
C LYS A 128 11.66 1.67 -1.32
N ILE A 129 11.99 2.22 -2.48
CA ILE A 129 12.71 1.51 -3.54
C ILE A 129 14.06 2.21 -3.69
N ASP A 130 15.14 1.51 -3.33
CA ASP A 130 16.49 1.93 -3.70
C ASP A 130 16.76 1.40 -5.11
N ALA A 131 16.64 2.27 -6.10
CA ALA A 131 16.70 1.93 -7.51
C ALA A 131 17.92 2.57 -8.20
N VAL A 132 18.47 1.85 -9.16
CA VAL A 132 19.44 2.35 -10.12
C VAL A 132 18.75 2.45 -11.46
N LEU A 133 18.58 3.68 -11.95
CA LEU A 133 18.11 3.93 -13.31
C LEU A 133 19.27 3.81 -14.28
N THR A 134 19.20 2.87 -15.21
CA THR A 134 20.16 2.75 -16.30
C THR A 134 19.49 3.17 -17.62
N SER A 135 20.02 4.23 -18.24
CA SER A 135 19.54 4.76 -19.52
C SER A 135 20.72 5.06 -20.44
N GLY A 136 20.80 4.37 -21.59
CA GLY A 136 21.83 4.63 -22.60
C GLY A 136 23.29 4.54 -22.10
N GLY A 137 23.55 3.77 -21.04
CA GLY A 137 24.88 3.61 -20.43
C GLY A 137 25.18 4.55 -19.26
N GLN A 138 24.29 5.49 -18.94
CA GLN A 138 24.37 6.26 -17.69
C GLN A 138 23.53 5.59 -16.61
N SER A 139 24.11 5.38 -15.43
CA SER A 139 23.43 4.84 -14.26
C SER A 139 23.29 5.93 -13.20
N VAL A 140 22.07 6.11 -12.67
CA VAL A 140 21.78 7.06 -11.60
C VAL A 140 21.06 6.34 -10.47
N LYS A 141 21.63 6.43 -9.26
CA LYS A 141 21.00 5.90 -8.05
C LYS A 141 19.92 6.85 -7.56
N LEU A 142 18.76 6.31 -7.20
CA LEU A 142 17.59 7.03 -6.75
C LEU A 142 16.92 6.27 -5.61
N LEU A 143 16.62 6.99 -4.54
CA LEU A 143 15.74 6.50 -3.49
C LEU A 143 14.33 7.00 -3.77
N LEU A 144 13.46 6.11 -4.22
CA LEU A 144 12.05 6.39 -4.48
C LEU A 144 11.24 6.10 -3.21
N GLU A 145 10.53 7.10 -2.72
CA GLU A 145 9.66 6.97 -1.54
C GLU A 145 8.21 6.80 -1.98
N ARG A 146 7.49 5.87 -1.34
CA ARG A 146 6.07 5.65 -1.62
C ARG A 146 5.25 6.82 -1.11
N ASP A 147 4.39 7.35 -1.97
CA ASP A 147 3.31 8.23 -1.58
C ASP A 147 2.09 7.36 -1.23
N PRO A 148 1.70 7.26 0.05
CA PRO A 148 0.59 6.40 0.47
C PRO A 148 -0.75 6.85 -0.10
N SER A 149 -0.95 8.16 -0.29
CA SER A 149 -2.21 8.72 -0.79
C SER A 149 -2.40 8.44 -2.27
N ALA A 150 -1.37 8.71 -3.07
CA ALA A 150 -1.37 8.43 -4.51
C ALA A 150 -1.39 6.92 -4.79
N SER A 151 -0.71 6.12 -3.95
CA SER A 151 -0.75 4.66 -4.02
C SER A 151 -2.16 4.11 -3.85
N LEU A 152 -2.87 4.55 -2.80
CA LEU A 152 -4.21 4.07 -2.51
C LEU A 152 -5.19 4.44 -3.63
N HIS A 153 -5.12 5.69 -4.11
CA HIS A 153 -5.94 6.13 -5.23
C HIS A 153 -5.71 5.29 -6.50
N LYS A 154 -4.45 4.97 -6.82
CA LYS A 154 -4.12 4.15 -7.99
C LYS A 154 -4.53 2.69 -7.83
N ILE A 155 -4.33 2.10 -6.65
CA ILE A 155 -4.77 0.72 -6.36
C ILE A 155 -6.29 0.60 -6.49
N MET A 156 -7.03 1.55 -5.91
CA MET A 156 -8.49 1.60 -6.04
C MET A 156 -8.91 1.72 -7.51
N LYS A 157 -8.31 2.65 -8.26
CA LYS A 157 -8.62 2.84 -9.68
C LYS A 157 -8.32 1.59 -10.52
N ALA A 158 -7.28 0.84 -10.18
CA ALA A 158 -6.91 -0.37 -10.91
C ALA A 158 -7.82 -1.58 -10.61
N HIS A 159 -8.42 -1.64 -9.42
CA HIS A 159 -9.28 -2.74 -9.00
C HIS A 159 -10.78 -2.45 -9.15
N LEU A 160 -11.18 -1.20 -9.37
CA LEU A 160 -12.56 -0.85 -9.66
C LEU A 160 -12.88 -1.10 -11.14
N PRO A 161 -13.92 -1.89 -11.47
CA PRO A 161 -14.36 -2.09 -12.85
C PRO A 161 -15.15 -0.85 -13.29
N PHE A 162 -14.50 0.04 -14.03
CA PHE A 162 -15.18 1.04 -14.86
C PHE A 162 -14.76 0.86 -16.31
#